data_AF-J9FTR3-F1
#
_entry.id   AF-J9FTR3-F1
#
_cell.length_a   1.000
_cell.length_b   1.000
_cell.length_c   1.000
_cell.angle_alpha   90.00
_cell.angle_beta   90.00
_cell.angle_gamma   90.00
#
_symmetry.space_group_name_H-M   'P 1'
#
loop_
_entity.id
_entity.type
_entity.pdbx_description
1 polymer ?
#
loop_
_entity_poly.entity_id
_entity_poly.type
_entity_poly.pdbx_seq_one_letter_code
_entity_poly.pdbx_strand_id
1 'polypeptide(L)'
;MTHWRSISAHHVPRVMSRPDFVPVSTSSLMRSKFDQQGMFMEQKMGKKFFCCDAVLDTWSRQIEINSGYAAEMQPIAWKTADKRTYVHWAEKKYDIVVMGMPTKFHYGDGMGTNPIQMMQAVSAQVIRHKRILSDHCVFVIASYCNGWFHDERWPYLREQWELWQSDKMNTLDDMIKYGEYFATN
;
A
#
# COMPACT_ATOMS: atom_id res chain seq x y z
N MET A 1 12.00 14.23 -9.00
CA MET A 1 10.80 13.40 -8.71
C MET A 1 11.07 12.01 -9.23
N THR A 2 10.67 11.00 -8.48
CA THR A 2 11.05 9.59 -8.64
C THR A 2 10.68 9.02 -10.01
N HIS A 3 11.62 8.32 -10.65
CA HIS A 3 11.39 7.52 -11.87
C HIS A 3 10.99 6.08 -11.49
N TRP A 4 10.42 5.29 -12.41
CA TRP A 4 10.03 3.90 -12.12
C TRP A 4 11.19 3.08 -11.51
N ARG A 5 12.43 3.35 -11.95
CA ARG A 5 13.66 2.74 -11.42
C ARG A 5 13.88 3.00 -9.93
N SER A 6 13.53 4.19 -9.44
CA SER A 6 13.60 4.47 -8.00
C SER A 6 12.50 3.74 -7.23
N ILE A 7 11.32 3.59 -7.83
CA ILE A 7 10.18 2.86 -7.24
C ILE A 7 10.50 1.35 -7.17
N SER A 8 11.07 0.78 -8.23
CA SER A 8 11.47 -0.63 -8.29
C SER A 8 12.64 -0.97 -7.37
N ALA A 9 13.37 0.02 -6.85
CA ALA A 9 14.40 -0.25 -5.84
C ALA A 9 13.84 -0.76 -4.50
N HIS A 10 12.54 -0.56 -4.24
CA HIS A 10 11.85 -0.99 -3.02
C HIS A 10 10.51 -1.72 -3.27
N HIS A 11 9.86 -1.60 -4.43
CA HIS A 11 8.68 -2.41 -4.82
C HIS A 11 9.07 -3.64 -5.64
N VAL A 12 9.90 -4.50 -5.07
CA VAL A 12 10.38 -5.75 -5.70
C VAL A 12 10.29 -6.90 -4.70
N PRO A 13 10.17 -8.15 -5.15
CA PRO A 13 10.08 -9.32 -4.27
C PRO A 13 11.21 -9.42 -3.25
N ARG A 14 12.46 -9.11 -3.65
CA ARG A 14 13.62 -9.10 -2.72
C ARG A 14 13.45 -8.17 -1.51
N VAL A 15 12.56 -7.18 -1.59
CA VAL A 15 12.23 -6.26 -0.49
C VAL A 15 10.88 -6.62 0.13
N MET A 16 9.86 -6.88 -0.69
CA MET A 16 8.48 -7.09 -0.24
C MET A 16 8.19 -8.50 0.29
N SER A 17 8.95 -9.51 -0.11
CA SER A 17 8.82 -10.89 0.39
C SER A 17 9.65 -11.14 1.65
N ARG A 18 10.27 -10.11 2.23
CA ARG A 18 11.09 -10.25 3.43
C ARG A 18 10.23 -10.42 4.68
N PRO A 19 10.73 -11.11 5.73
CA PRO A 19 10.00 -11.26 6.99
C PRO A 19 9.68 -9.93 7.70
N ASP A 20 10.51 -8.90 7.51
CA ASP A 20 10.30 -7.57 8.10
C ASP A 20 9.40 -6.66 7.26
N PHE A 21 8.89 -7.14 6.13
CA PHE A 21 8.03 -6.36 5.27
C PHE A 21 6.65 -6.15 5.90
N VAL A 22 6.40 -4.90 6.29
CA VAL A 22 5.08 -4.38 6.61
C VAL A 22 5.00 -2.98 5.98
N PRO A 23 4.10 -2.72 5.02
CA PRO A 23 4.05 -1.44 4.27
C PRO A 23 3.90 -0.18 5.12
N VAL A 24 3.36 -0.32 6.34
CA VAL A 24 3.11 0.77 7.29
C VAL A 24 4.04 0.70 8.51
N SER A 25 5.18 0.02 8.40
CA SER A 25 6.18 -0.04 9.47
C SER A 25 7.23 1.06 9.33
N THR A 26 7.70 1.55 10.47
CA THR A 26 8.81 2.51 10.57
C THR A 26 10.19 1.83 10.55
N SER A 27 10.26 0.50 10.52
CA SER A 27 11.50 -0.27 10.70
C SER A 27 11.83 -1.26 9.58
N SER A 28 11.00 -1.35 8.53
CA SER A 28 11.23 -2.30 7.43
C SER A 28 12.35 -1.86 6.49
N LEU A 29 12.95 -2.81 5.74
CA LEU A 29 13.89 -2.50 4.67
C LEU A 29 13.27 -1.57 3.60
N MET A 30 11.97 -1.70 3.34
CA MET A 30 11.28 -0.79 2.43
C MET A 30 11.34 0.65 2.99
N ARG A 31 11.08 0.84 4.29
CA ARG A 31 11.13 2.16 4.92
C ARG A 31 12.53 2.77 4.87
N SER A 32 13.55 2.01 5.23
CA SER A 32 14.93 2.51 5.20
C SER A 32 15.39 2.90 3.79
N LYS A 33 14.91 2.21 2.75
CA LYS A 33 15.13 2.60 1.35
C LYS A 33 14.46 3.93 1.00
N PHE A 34 13.23 4.17 1.46
CA PHE A 34 12.56 5.47 1.29
C PHE A 34 13.36 6.59 1.97
N ASP A 35 13.78 6.37 3.21
CA ASP A 35 14.57 7.34 3.97
C ASP A 35 15.91 7.64 3.28
N GLN A 36 16.62 6.60 2.83
CA GLN A 36 17.88 6.76 2.12
C GLN A 36 17.71 7.58 0.83
N GLN A 37 16.66 7.31 0.04
CA GLN A 37 16.36 8.09 -1.16
C GLN A 37 16.04 9.55 -0.82
N GLY A 38 15.20 9.77 0.20
CA GLY A 38 14.83 11.11 0.69
C GLY A 38 16.06 11.92 1.10
N MET A 39 16.88 11.36 2.00
CA MET A 39 18.08 12.02 2.51
C MET A 39 19.12 12.26 1.42
N PHE A 40 19.28 11.33 0.47
CA PHE A 40 20.17 11.53 -0.67
C PHE A 40 19.70 12.69 -1.57
N MET A 41 18.40 12.82 -1.80
CA MET A 41 17.86 13.96 -2.54
C MET A 41 18.16 15.29 -1.84
N GLU A 42 17.95 15.37 -0.53
CA GLU A 42 18.27 16.58 0.24
C GLU A 42 19.75 16.94 0.19
N GLN A 43 20.62 15.93 0.32
CA GLN A 43 22.06 16.10 0.19
C GLN A 43 22.44 16.70 -1.17
N LYS A 44 21.86 16.19 -2.27
CA LYS A 44 22.14 16.68 -3.63
C LYS A 44 21.53 18.04 -3.93
N MET A 45 20.41 18.35 -3.29
CA MET A 45 19.75 19.66 -3.41
C MET A 45 20.41 20.73 -2.53
N GLY A 46 21.15 20.34 -1.48
CA GLY A 46 21.64 21.26 -0.44
C GLY A 46 20.49 21.90 0.35
N LYS A 47 19.30 21.30 0.35
CA LYS A 47 18.07 21.82 0.95
C LYS A 47 17.25 20.69 1.57
N LYS A 48 16.56 21.00 2.66
CA LYS A 48 15.61 20.12 3.34
C LYS A 48 14.24 20.16 2.66
N PHE A 49 13.52 19.04 2.64
CA PHE A 49 12.11 19.04 2.24
C PHE A 49 11.25 19.70 3.33
N PHE A 50 10.49 20.72 2.92
CA PHE A 50 9.37 21.21 3.72
C PHE A 50 8.13 20.37 3.38
N CYS A 51 7.47 19.80 4.38
CA CYS A 51 6.19 19.11 4.20
C CYS A 51 5.09 19.76 5.04
N CYS A 52 3.85 19.52 4.62
CA CYS A 52 2.64 19.67 5.42
C CYS A 52 2.04 18.27 5.53
N ASP A 53 2.23 17.62 6.67
CA ASP A 53 1.79 16.25 6.92
C ASP A 53 0.53 16.27 7.78
N ALA A 54 -0.59 15.79 7.22
CA ALA A 54 -1.90 15.85 7.86
C ALA A 54 -2.40 14.46 8.22
N VAL A 55 -2.87 14.29 9.46
CA VAL A 55 -3.62 13.09 9.86
C VAL A 55 -5.09 13.35 9.59
N LEU A 56 -5.72 12.40 8.88
CA LEU A 56 -7.13 12.48 8.51
C LEU A 56 -7.97 11.50 9.32
N ASP A 57 -9.24 11.84 9.53
CA ASP A 57 -10.23 10.90 10.03
C ASP A 57 -11.00 10.16 8.92
N THR A 58 -11.99 9.37 9.31
CA THR A 58 -12.82 8.54 8.41
C THR A 58 -13.57 9.35 7.36
N TRP A 59 -13.80 10.65 7.60
CA TRP A 59 -14.48 11.55 6.67
C TRP A 59 -13.52 12.49 5.97
N SER A 60 -12.23 12.15 5.94
CA SER A 60 -11.15 12.95 5.34
C SER A 60 -10.99 14.34 5.95
N ARG A 61 -11.44 14.55 7.19
CA ARG A 61 -11.22 15.81 7.91
C ARG A 61 -9.80 15.84 8.46
N GLN A 62 -9.12 16.98 8.35
CA GLN A 62 -7.80 17.19 8.92
C GLN A 62 -7.94 17.32 10.43
N ILE A 63 -7.47 16.32 11.17
CA ILE A 63 -7.52 16.29 12.65
C ILE A 63 -6.19 16.65 13.29
N GLU A 64 -5.11 16.65 12.50
CA GLU A 64 -3.79 17.12 12.89
C GLU A 64 -3.07 17.59 11.63
N ILE A 65 -2.25 18.63 11.75
CA ILE A 65 -1.39 19.14 10.68
C ILE A 65 -0.02 19.47 11.28
N ASN A 66 1.03 18.87 10.73
CA ASN A 66 2.42 19.14 11.10
C ASN A 66 3.17 19.68 9.89
N SER A 67 3.67 20.91 10.01
CA SER A 67 4.36 21.60 8.90
C SER A 67 5.79 21.94 9.29
N GLY A 68 6.76 21.56 8.46
CA GLY A 68 8.17 21.75 8.77
C GLY A 68 9.08 20.81 8.00
N TYR A 69 10.24 20.50 8.58
CA TYR A 69 11.19 19.57 7.98
C TYR A 69 10.60 18.15 7.95
N ALA A 70 10.51 17.55 6.76
CA ALA A 70 9.85 16.26 6.56
C ALA A 70 10.35 15.14 7.48
N ALA A 71 11.66 15.06 7.73
CA ALA A 71 12.24 14.04 8.60
C ALA A 71 11.83 14.21 10.08
N GLU A 72 11.49 15.43 10.50
CA GLU A 72 11.03 15.73 11.86
C GLU A 72 9.50 15.63 11.98
N MET A 73 8.75 16.02 10.93
CA MET A 73 7.28 16.06 10.98
C MET A 73 6.64 14.68 10.87
N GLN A 74 7.19 13.76 10.06
CA GLN A 74 6.61 12.42 9.88
C GLN A 74 6.51 11.64 11.21
N PRO A 75 7.56 11.55 12.05
CA PRO A 75 7.46 10.89 13.36
C PRO A 75 6.44 11.52 14.31
N ILE A 76 6.11 12.80 14.14
CA ILE A 76 5.07 13.46 14.93
C ILE A 76 3.69 12.97 14.47
N ALA A 77 3.40 13.06 13.17
CA ALA A 77 2.13 12.65 12.57
C ALA A 77 1.80 11.17 12.84
N TRP A 78 2.82 10.29 12.84
CA TRP A 78 2.64 8.86 13.08
C TRP A 78 2.06 8.53 14.46
N LYS A 79 2.32 9.36 15.48
CA LYS A 79 1.80 9.12 16.84
C LYS A 79 0.27 9.19 16.87
N THR A 80 -0.30 10.16 16.15
CA THR A 80 -1.76 10.31 16.05
C THR A 80 -2.35 9.34 15.05
N ALA A 81 -1.66 9.07 13.93
CA ALA A 81 -2.08 8.07 12.96
C ALA A 81 -2.16 6.64 13.56
N ASP A 82 -1.19 6.22 14.38
CA ASP A 82 -1.21 4.90 15.04
C ASP A 82 -2.42 4.76 15.98
N LYS A 83 -2.72 5.78 16.78
CA LYS A 83 -3.92 5.79 17.65
C LYS A 83 -5.23 5.63 16.86
N ARG A 84 -5.31 6.20 15.67
CA ARG A 84 -6.52 6.19 14.82
C ARG A 84 -6.67 4.94 13.98
N THR A 85 -5.56 4.34 13.57
CA THR A 85 -5.55 3.11 12.77
C THR A 85 -5.60 1.85 13.63
N TYR A 86 -5.32 1.96 14.93
CA TYR A 86 -5.36 0.83 15.85
C TYR A 86 -6.78 0.47 16.31
N VAL A 87 -7.09 -0.82 16.21
CA VAL A 87 -8.34 -1.43 16.69
C VAL A 87 -8.22 -1.74 18.19
N HIS A 88 -8.17 -0.69 19.01
CA HIS A 88 -7.92 -0.77 20.47
C HIS A 88 -9.02 -1.47 21.28
N TRP A 89 -10.21 -1.62 20.72
CA TRP A 89 -11.34 -2.31 21.36
C TRP A 89 -11.32 -3.83 21.13
N ALA A 90 -10.39 -4.35 20.34
CA ALA A 90 -10.28 -5.80 20.13
C ALA A 90 -9.73 -6.50 21.38
N GLU A 91 -10.54 -7.36 21.99
CA GLU A 91 -10.18 -8.10 23.22
C GLU A 91 -9.41 -9.40 22.94
N LYS A 92 -9.42 -9.87 21.69
CA LYS A 92 -8.77 -11.11 21.26
C LYS A 92 -8.36 -11.03 19.78
N LYS A 93 -7.60 -12.03 19.34
CA LYS A 93 -7.41 -12.30 17.92
C LYS A 93 -8.64 -12.99 17.34
N TYR A 94 -8.97 -12.69 16.08
CA TYR A 94 -10.12 -13.20 15.37
C TYR A 94 -9.69 -14.10 14.21
N ASP A 95 -10.42 -15.20 14.04
CA ASP A 95 -10.18 -16.19 12.97
C ASP A 95 -10.93 -15.88 11.68
N ILE A 96 -11.95 -15.02 11.73
CA ILE A 96 -12.79 -14.68 10.58
C ILE A 96 -12.98 -13.17 10.53
N VAL A 97 -12.68 -12.57 9.38
CA VAL A 97 -13.05 -11.19 9.04
C VAL A 97 -14.08 -11.21 7.93
N VAL A 98 -15.20 -10.52 8.15
CA VAL A 98 -16.24 -10.32 7.14
C VAL A 98 -16.26 -8.86 6.75
N MET A 99 -16.15 -8.56 5.45
CA MET A 99 -16.16 -7.18 4.96
C MET A 99 -16.81 -7.04 3.58
N GLY A 100 -17.36 -5.85 3.31
CA GLY A 100 -17.72 -5.44 1.96
C GLY A 100 -16.53 -4.83 1.24
N MET A 101 -16.41 -5.10 -0.06
CA MET A 101 -15.40 -4.51 -0.93
C MET A 101 -16.03 -3.38 -1.77
N PRO A 102 -15.77 -2.11 -1.44
CA PRO A 102 -16.33 -0.99 -2.18
C PRO A 102 -15.68 -0.87 -3.57
N THR A 103 -16.46 -0.45 -4.56
CA THR A 103 -15.95 -0.15 -5.91
C THR A 103 -14.94 0.99 -5.91
N LYS A 104 -15.07 1.93 -4.95
CA LYS A 104 -14.20 3.07 -4.74
C LYS A 104 -13.49 2.98 -3.39
N PHE A 105 -12.18 2.74 -3.41
CA PHE A 105 -11.34 2.66 -2.21
C PHE A 105 -9.94 3.20 -2.52
N HIS A 106 -9.28 3.80 -1.52
CA HIS A 106 -7.87 4.26 -1.52
C HIS A 106 -7.32 4.86 -2.83
N TYR A 107 -7.08 4.02 -3.84
CA TYR A 107 -6.63 4.40 -5.17
C TYR A 107 -7.74 4.79 -6.16
N GLY A 108 -9.01 4.71 -5.79
CA GLY A 108 -10.14 5.22 -6.57
C GLY A 108 -11.11 4.15 -7.06
N ASP A 109 -11.85 4.49 -8.11
CA ASP A 109 -12.87 3.64 -8.71
C ASP A 109 -12.25 2.41 -9.41
N GLY A 110 -13.02 1.31 -9.45
CA GLY A 110 -12.59 0.02 -9.99
C GLY A 110 -11.83 -0.86 -8.98
N MET A 111 -11.41 -0.34 -7.82
CA MET A 111 -10.57 -1.07 -6.88
C MET A 111 -11.25 -2.34 -6.33
N GLY A 112 -12.56 -2.30 -6.11
CA GLY A 112 -13.31 -3.46 -5.61
C GLY A 112 -13.75 -4.46 -6.67
N THR A 113 -13.69 -4.12 -7.95
CA THR A 113 -14.23 -4.94 -9.06
C THR A 113 -13.13 -5.50 -9.97
N ASN A 114 -11.96 -4.88 -9.96
CA ASN A 114 -10.76 -5.34 -10.65
C ASN A 114 -10.01 -6.36 -9.78
N PRO A 115 -9.71 -7.58 -10.28
CA PRO A 115 -9.08 -8.63 -9.48
C PRO A 115 -7.70 -8.26 -8.93
N ILE A 116 -6.88 -7.51 -9.67
CA ILE A 116 -5.55 -7.08 -9.22
C ILE A 116 -5.66 -6.04 -8.11
N GLN A 117 -6.47 -5.00 -8.32
CA GLN A 117 -6.64 -3.93 -7.34
C GLN A 117 -7.41 -4.40 -6.11
N MET A 118 -8.30 -5.39 -6.27
CA MET A 118 -8.98 -6.03 -5.17
C MET A 118 -7.97 -6.72 -4.25
N MET A 119 -6.98 -7.45 -4.78
CA MET A 119 -5.90 -8.04 -3.97
C MET A 119 -5.14 -6.98 -3.16
N GLN A 120 -4.87 -5.82 -3.75
CA GLN A 120 -4.27 -4.68 -3.04
C GLN A 120 -5.19 -4.15 -1.92
N ALA A 121 -6.51 -4.08 -2.16
CA ALA A 121 -7.48 -3.67 -1.15
C ALA A 121 -7.53 -4.67 0.02
N VAL A 122 -7.55 -5.97 -0.27
CA VAL A 122 -7.49 -7.04 0.74
C VAL A 122 -6.21 -6.92 1.55
N SER A 123 -5.05 -6.79 0.90
CA SER A 123 -3.75 -6.62 1.56
C SER A 123 -3.75 -5.44 2.53
N ALA A 124 -4.31 -4.29 2.12
CA ALA A 124 -4.43 -3.13 2.99
C ALA A 124 -5.26 -3.42 4.26
N GLN A 125 -6.30 -4.24 4.17
CA GLN A 125 -7.09 -4.64 5.33
C GLN A 125 -6.38 -5.66 6.22
N VAL A 126 -5.69 -6.63 5.62
CA VAL A 126 -4.83 -7.59 6.36
C VAL A 126 -3.80 -6.85 7.20
N ILE A 127 -3.13 -5.85 6.62
CA ILE A 127 -2.09 -5.07 7.30
C ILE A 127 -2.68 -4.24 8.44
N ARG A 128 -3.78 -3.51 8.18
CA ARG A 128 -4.43 -2.65 9.20
C ARG A 128 -4.92 -3.45 10.41
N HIS A 129 -5.41 -4.66 10.17
CA HIS A 129 -5.97 -5.50 11.21
C HIS A 129 -4.97 -6.53 11.75
N LYS A 130 -3.72 -6.59 11.26
CA LYS A 130 -2.77 -7.67 11.57
C LYS A 130 -2.62 -7.96 13.07
N ARG A 131 -2.69 -6.94 13.93
CA ARG A 131 -2.60 -7.08 15.41
C ARG A 131 -3.77 -7.89 16.02
N ILE A 132 -4.90 -7.94 15.34
CA ILE A 132 -6.15 -8.58 15.81
C ILE A 132 -6.51 -9.83 15.00
N LEU A 133 -5.69 -10.23 14.02
CA LEU A 133 -5.92 -11.45 13.25
C LEU A 133 -5.21 -12.64 13.91
N SER A 134 -5.86 -13.81 13.90
CA SER A 134 -5.17 -15.06 14.17
C SER A 134 -4.19 -15.41 13.04
N ASP A 135 -3.29 -16.36 13.28
CA ASP A 135 -2.25 -16.72 12.32
C ASP A 135 -2.83 -17.41 11.07
N HIS A 136 -4.02 -18.02 11.21
CA HIS A 136 -4.78 -18.70 10.15
C HIS A 136 -6.13 -18.03 9.88
N CYS A 137 -6.18 -16.70 9.96
CA CYS A 137 -7.41 -15.94 9.74
C CYS A 137 -7.95 -16.12 8.31
N VAL A 138 -9.27 -16.29 8.20
CA VAL A 138 -10.03 -16.36 6.94
C VAL A 138 -10.72 -15.02 6.69
N PHE A 139 -10.64 -14.52 5.46
CA PHE A 139 -11.38 -13.34 5.01
C PHE A 139 -12.56 -13.76 4.14
N VAL A 140 -13.77 -13.31 4.50
CA VAL A 140 -14.99 -13.43 3.71
C VAL A 140 -15.34 -12.05 3.18
N ILE A 141 -15.23 -11.88 1.85
CA ILE A 141 -15.31 -10.58 1.21
C ILE A 141 -16.47 -10.56 0.22
N ALA A 142 -17.45 -9.70 0.47
CA ALA A 142 -18.54 -9.46 -0.47
C ALA A 142 -18.11 -8.38 -1.49
N SER A 143 -18.03 -8.75 -2.77
CA SER A 143 -17.71 -7.82 -3.86
C SER A 143 -18.68 -8.02 -5.03
N TYR A 144 -18.90 -6.96 -5.81
CA TYR A 144 -19.65 -7.06 -7.07
C TYR A 144 -18.96 -7.94 -8.10
N CYS A 145 -17.63 -7.99 -8.13
CA CYS A 145 -16.81 -8.82 -9.04
C CYS A 145 -17.36 -8.92 -10.48
N ASN A 146 -17.84 -7.79 -11.04
CA ASN A 146 -18.62 -7.77 -12.28
C ASN A 146 -17.76 -7.63 -13.55
N GLY A 147 -16.44 -7.82 -13.46
CA GLY A 147 -15.52 -7.69 -14.59
C GLY A 147 -15.20 -6.26 -15.01
N TRP A 148 -15.61 -5.24 -14.24
CA TRP A 148 -15.24 -3.86 -14.52
C TRP A 148 -13.84 -3.54 -13.96
N PHE A 149 -12.86 -3.40 -14.87
CA PHE A 149 -11.47 -3.05 -14.54
C PHE A 149 -11.24 -1.54 -14.39
N HIS A 150 -12.18 -0.73 -14.88
CA HIS A 150 -12.05 0.71 -15.08
C HIS A 150 -10.82 1.06 -15.95
N ASP A 151 -10.89 0.62 -17.21
CA ASP A 151 -9.78 0.72 -18.17
C ASP A 151 -9.32 2.18 -18.42
N GLU A 152 -10.18 3.19 -18.23
CA GLU A 152 -9.79 4.61 -18.35
C GLU A 152 -8.83 5.04 -17.24
N ARG A 153 -8.98 4.48 -16.03
CA ARG A 153 -8.10 4.77 -14.89
C ARG A 153 -6.91 3.83 -14.86
N TRP A 154 -7.12 2.57 -15.26
CA TRP A 154 -6.17 1.48 -15.13
C TRP A 154 -5.92 0.75 -16.46
N PRO A 155 -5.44 1.44 -17.50
CA PRO A 155 -5.38 0.90 -18.85
C PRO A 155 -4.49 -0.35 -18.98
N TYR A 156 -3.51 -0.50 -18.09
CA TYR A 156 -2.55 -1.61 -18.07
C TYR A 156 -3.03 -2.86 -17.32
N LEU A 157 -4.08 -2.77 -16.49
CA LEU A 157 -4.41 -3.87 -15.57
C LEU A 157 -5.09 -5.05 -16.25
N ARG A 158 -5.79 -4.83 -17.37
CA ARG A 158 -6.42 -5.93 -18.12
C ARG A 158 -5.37 -6.86 -18.72
N GLU A 159 -4.38 -6.28 -19.39
CA GLU A 159 -3.27 -7.03 -19.95
C GLU A 159 -2.47 -7.74 -18.85
N GLN A 160 -2.18 -7.06 -17.72
CA GLN A 160 -1.52 -7.71 -16.57
C GLN A 160 -2.31 -8.90 -16.04
N TRP A 161 -3.64 -8.81 -16.02
CA TRP A 161 -4.51 -9.90 -15.58
C TRP A 161 -4.52 -11.07 -16.56
N GLU A 162 -4.50 -10.81 -17.86
CA GLU A 162 -4.37 -11.85 -18.89
C GLU A 162 -3.02 -12.57 -18.79
N LEU A 163 -1.92 -11.81 -18.61
CA LEU A 163 -0.59 -12.37 -18.37
C LEU A 163 -0.53 -13.17 -17.07
N TRP A 164 -1.11 -12.67 -15.98
CA TRP A 164 -1.17 -13.39 -14.69
C TRP A 164 -1.86 -14.75 -14.81
N GLN A 165 -2.89 -14.86 -15.64
CA GLN A 165 -3.59 -16.13 -15.87
C GLN A 165 -2.82 -17.08 -16.80
N SER A 166 -1.82 -16.58 -17.52
CA SER A 166 -0.95 -17.40 -18.37
C SER A 166 0.07 -18.17 -17.52
N ASP A 167 0.57 -19.29 -18.04
CA ASP A 167 1.75 -20.01 -17.51
C ASP A 167 1.69 -20.39 -16.01
N LYS A 168 0.48 -20.49 -15.44
CA LYS A 168 0.26 -20.80 -14.01
C LYS A 168 0.99 -19.82 -13.07
N MET A 169 1.08 -18.54 -13.42
CA MET A 169 1.63 -17.52 -12.53
C MET A 169 0.73 -17.36 -11.30
N ASN A 170 1.34 -17.28 -10.11
CA ASN A 170 0.60 -17.20 -8.85
C ASN A 170 1.27 -16.30 -7.80
N THR A 171 2.47 -15.76 -8.09
CA THR A 171 3.25 -14.95 -7.16
C THR A 171 3.77 -13.66 -7.79
N LEU A 172 4.16 -12.69 -6.97
CA LEU A 172 4.78 -11.46 -7.45
C LEU A 172 6.09 -11.72 -8.23
N ASP A 173 6.82 -12.78 -7.86
CA ASP A 173 8.05 -13.19 -8.56
C ASP A 173 7.80 -13.56 -10.02
N ASP A 174 6.62 -14.10 -10.34
CA ASP A 174 6.27 -14.50 -11.70
C ASP A 174 6.06 -13.28 -12.62
N MET A 175 5.54 -12.18 -12.07
CA MET A 175 5.23 -10.95 -12.81
C MET A 175 6.39 -9.97 -12.92
N ILE A 176 7.38 -10.05 -12.02
CA ILE A 176 8.39 -8.98 -11.92
C ILE A 176 9.22 -8.80 -13.19
N LYS A 177 9.36 -9.86 -14.00
CA LYS A 177 10.03 -9.84 -15.31
C LYS A 177 9.37 -8.88 -16.32
N TYR A 178 8.08 -8.61 -16.17
CA TYR A 178 7.33 -7.64 -16.99
C TYR A 178 7.33 -6.22 -16.40
N GLY A 179 7.97 -6.00 -15.26
CA GLY A 179 7.91 -4.73 -14.54
C GLY A 179 8.42 -3.53 -15.35
N GLU A 180 9.51 -3.71 -16.11
CA GLU A 180 10.04 -2.64 -16.98
C GLU A 180 9.09 -2.37 -18.15
N TYR A 181 8.57 -3.42 -18.80
CA TYR A 181 7.60 -3.32 -19.90
C TYR A 181 6.40 -2.45 -19.52
N PHE A 182 5.75 -2.75 -18.39
CA PHE A 182 4.59 -1.98 -17.92
C PHE A 182 4.94 -0.60 -17.34
N ALA A 183 6.21 -0.36 -17.00
CA ALA A 183 6.65 0.93 -16.47
C ALA A 183 7.02 1.94 -17.57
N THR A 184 7.16 1.49 -18.82
CA THR A 184 7.62 2.32 -19.95
C THR A 184 6.63 2.43 -21.11
N ASN A 185 5.50 1.71 -21.05
CA ASN A 185 4.43 1.75 -22.05
C ASN A 185 3.34 2.78 -21.73
#